data_AF-A0A0B4V4P1-F1
#
_entry.id   AF-A0A0B4V4P1-F1
#
_cell.length_a   1.000
_cell.length_b   1.000
_cell.length_c   1.000
_cell.angle_alpha   90.00
_cell.angle_beta   90.00
_cell.angle_gamma   90.00
#
_symmetry.space_group_name_H-M   'P 1'
#
loop_
_entity.id
_entity.type
_entity.pdbx_description
1 polymer ?
#
loop_
_entity_poly.entity_id
_entity_poly.type
_entity_poly.pdbx_seq_one_letter_code
_entity_poly.pdbx_strand_id
1 'polypeptide(L)'
;LFTTPLMLIKFPLLLRMGEKGTKFFVQLVTLDIGMIVCAFIAETSPIGSQEWWGFFIVACVLELLIVAILYTGLGSAINAAPAPIAKSLNTMRLFILI
;
A
#
# COMPACT_ATOMS: atom_id res chain seq x y z
N LEU A 1 12.75 0.71 2.60
CA LEU A 1 12.41 1.64 1.49
C LEU A 1 11.79 0.92 0.28
N PHE A 2 12.47 -0.01 -0.40
CA PHE A 2 11.93 -0.65 -1.62
C PHE A 2 11.05 -1.89 -1.39
N THR A 3 10.88 -2.33 -0.14
CA THR A 3 10.18 -3.56 0.20
C THR A 3 8.66 -3.42 0.19
N THR A 4 8.12 -2.27 0.59
CA THR A 4 6.68 -1.97 0.54
C THR A 4 6.11 -1.96 -0.88
N PRO A 5 6.72 -1.29 -1.88
CA PRO A 5 6.17 -1.32 -3.24
C PRO A 5 6.32 -2.73 -3.83
N LEU A 6 7.46 -3.40 -3.63
CA LEU A 6 7.70 -4.79 -4.06
C LEU A 6 6.68 -5.79 -3.51
N MET A 7 6.18 -5.56 -2.29
CA MET A 7 5.14 -6.40 -1.69
C MET A 7 3.78 -6.16 -2.35
N LEU A 8 3.43 -4.89 -2.61
CA LEU A 8 2.18 -4.49 -3.26
C LEU A 8 2.10 -5.02 -4.70
N ILE A 9 3.23 -5.13 -5.41
CA ILE A 9 3.32 -5.71 -6.77
C ILE A 9 2.74 -7.13 -6.83
N LYS A 10 2.90 -7.93 -5.76
CA LYS A 10 2.55 -9.36 -5.79
C LYS A 10 1.05 -9.59 -5.93
N PHE A 11 0.21 -8.69 -5.42
CA PHE A 11 -1.25 -8.82 -5.48
C PHE A 11 -1.81 -8.87 -6.91
N PRO A 12 -1.60 -7.86 -7.77
CA PRO A 12 -2.11 -7.88 -9.13
C PRO A 12 -1.50 -8.99 -9.99
N LEU A 13 -0.22 -9.32 -9.78
CA LEU A 13 0.44 -10.43 -10.47
C LEU A 13 -0.22 -11.78 -10.16
N LEU A 14 -0.49 -12.06 -8.87
CA LEU A 14 -1.13 -13.30 -8.43
C LEU A 14 -2.61 -13.39 -8.83
N LEU A 15 -3.29 -12.25 -8.91
CA LEU A 15 -4.70 -12.16 -9.30
C LEU A 15 -4.90 -12.11 -10.82
N ARG A 16 -3.83 -12.02 -11.63
CA ARG A 16 -3.90 -11.89 -13.10
C ARG A 16 -4.89 -10.80 -13.56
N MET A 17 -5.01 -9.74 -12.78
CA MET A 17 -5.84 -8.59 -13.14
C MET A 17 -5.11 -7.89 -14.28
N GLY A 18 -5.61 -7.95 -15.51
CA GLY A 18 -4.99 -7.34 -16.69
C GLY A 18 -4.85 -5.81 -16.60
N GLU A 19 -5.34 -5.05 -17.56
CA GLU A 19 -5.12 -3.59 -17.57
C GLU A 19 -5.66 -2.85 -16.32
N LYS A 20 -6.78 -3.33 -15.74
CA LYS A 20 -7.30 -2.79 -14.46
C LYS A 20 -6.35 -3.02 -13.29
N GLY A 21 -5.65 -4.16 -13.27
CA GLY A 21 -4.66 -4.47 -12.24
C GLY A 21 -3.43 -3.58 -12.37
N THR A 22 -2.99 -3.31 -13.59
CA THR A 22 -1.88 -2.38 -13.88
C THR A 22 -2.19 -0.96 -13.43
N LYS A 23 -3.41 -0.46 -13.65
CA LYS A 23 -3.80 0.88 -13.16
C LYS A 23 -3.79 0.96 -11.63
N PHE A 24 -4.36 -0.06 -10.97
CA PHE A 24 -4.34 -0.18 -9.51
C PHE A 24 -2.92 -0.24 -8.95
N PHE A 25 -2.06 -0.99 -9.64
CA PHE A 25 -0.66 -1.15 -9.33
C PHE A 25 0.09 0.19 -9.37
N VAL A 26 -0.02 0.92 -10.48
CA VAL A 26 0.65 2.22 -10.62
C VAL A 26 0.18 3.17 -9.51
N GLN A 27 -1.12 3.19 -9.22
CA GLN A 27 -1.68 3.99 -8.13
C GLN A 27 -1.08 3.62 -6.75
N LEU A 28 -1.01 2.33 -6.42
CA LEU A 28 -0.44 1.85 -5.16
C LEU A 28 1.06 2.20 -5.03
N VAL A 29 1.83 2.01 -6.10
CA VAL A 29 3.27 2.33 -6.11
C VAL A 29 3.49 3.84 -6.00
N THR A 30 2.69 4.66 -6.68
CA THR A 30 2.79 6.13 -6.56
C THR A 30 2.46 6.61 -5.15
N LEU A 31 1.41 6.06 -4.51
CA LEU A 31 1.06 6.40 -3.13
C LEU A 31 2.17 5.97 -2.16
N ASP A 32 2.74 4.79 -2.34
CA ASP A 32 3.81 4.25 -1.50
C ASP A 32 5.11 5.07 -1.61
N ILE A 33 5.49 5.49 -2.81
CA ILE A 33 6.60 6.43 -3.01
C ILE A 33 6.32 7.76 -2.31
N GLY A 34 5.10 8.30 -2.46
CA GLY A 34 4.70 9.53 -1.78
C GLY A 34 4.81 9.43 -0.26
N MET A 35 4.34 8.32 0.30
CA MET A 35 4.42 8.02 1.74
C MET A 35 5.87 7.98 2.21
N ILE A 36 6.74 7.25 1.51
CA ILE A 36 8.17 7.13 1.83
C ILE A 36 8.85 8.49 1.82
N VAL A 37 8.59 9.30 0.79
CA VAL A 37 9.20 10.64 0.68
C VAL A 37 8.74 11.53 1.83
N CYS A 38 7.45 11.51 2.18
CA CYS A 38 6.93 12.27 3.32
C CYS A 38 7.54 11.78 4.65
N ALA A 39 7.61 10.46 4.86
CA ALA A 39 8.23 9.89 6.05
C ALA A 39 9.71 10.27 6.17
N PHE A 40 10.45 10.26 5.08
CA PHE A 40 11.86 10.67 5.06
C PHE A 40 12.05 12.15 5.41
N ILE A 41 11.18 13.03 4.91
CA ILE A 41 11.21 14.45 5.28
C ILE A 41 10.93 14.59 6.78
N ALA A 42 9.92 13.89 7.30
CA ALA A 42 9.63 13.89 8.74
C ALA A 42 10.83 13.39 9.57
N GLU A 43 11.48 12.29 9.18
CA GLU A 43 12.65 11.73 9.89
C GLU A 43 13.87 12.65 9.89
N THR A 44 14.02 13.50 8.86
CA THR A 44 15.14 14.44 8.75
C THR A 44 14.83 15.82 9.34
N SER A 45 13.57 16.12 9.61
CA SER A 45 13.15 17.34 10.30
C SER A 45 13.47 17.32 11.79
N PRO A 46 13.66 18.50 12.44
CA PRO A 46 13.80 18.58 13.88
C PRO A 46 12.61 17.95 14.60
N ILE A 47 12.89 17.05 15.54
CA ILE A 47 11.89 16.30 16.30
C ILE A 47 10.93 17.28 17.00
N GLY A 48 9.62 17.09 16.80
CA GLY A 48 8.58 17.92 17.41
C GLY A 48 8.31 19.26 16.69
N SER A 49 8.99 19.54 15.57
CA SER A 49 8.67 20.68 14.71
C SER A 49 7.33 20.50 13.97
N GLN A 50 6.78 21.62 13.47
CA GLN A 50 5.56 21.59 12.64
C GLN A 50 5.76 20.79 11.35
N GLU A 51 6.95 20.83 10.75
CA GLU A 51 7.30 20.03 9.57
C GLU A 51 7.32 18.54 9.91
N TRP A 52 7.92 18.17 11.06
CA TRP A 52 7.93 16.79 11.55
C TRP A 52 6.51 16.24 11.67
N TRP A 53 5.62 16.96 12.39
CA TRP A 53 4.23 16.54 12.56
C TRP A 53 3.43 16.55 11.26
N GLY A 54 3.62 17.56 10.41
CA GLY A 54 2.91 17.71 9.14
C GLY A 54 3.21 16.53 8.22
N PHE A 55 4.49 16.27 7.95
CA PHE A 55 4.89 15.17 7.06
C PHE A 55 4.64 13.79 7.68
N PHE A 56 4.75 13.64 9.00
CA PHE A 56 4.40 12.40 9.70
C PHE A 56 2.91 12.05 9.51
N ILE A 57 2.01 13.01 9.74
CA ILE A 57 0.57 12.80 9.55
C ILE A 57 0.25 12.48 8.09
N VAL A 58 0.86 13.21 7.14
CA VAL A 58 0.66 12.95 5.70
C VAL A 58 1.11 11.54 5.33
N ALA A 59 2.25 11.07 5.85
CA ALA A 59 2.72 9.70 5.62
C ALA A 59 1.71 8.67 6.17
N CYS A 60 1.20 8.84 7.40
CA CYS A 60 0.17 7.95 7.96
C CYS A 60 -1.13 7.96 7.15
N VAL A 61 -1.55 9.11 6.61
CA VAL A 61 -2.75 9.19 5.75
C VAL A 61 -2.53 8.44 4.44
N LEU A 62 -1.35 8.56 3.83
CA LEU A 62 -1.01 7.82 2.60
C LEU A 62 -0.97 6.31 2.85
N GLU A 63 -0.45 5.87 3.98
CA GLU A 63 -0.48 4.47 4.41
C GLU A 63 -1.93 3.96 4.58
N LEU A 64 -2.78 4.71 5.27
CA LEU A 64 -4.20 4.37 5.41
C LEU A 64 -4.92 4.32 4.06
N LEU A 65 -4.59 5.20 3.11
CA LEU A 65 -5.15 5.16 1.76
C LEU A 65 -4.70 3.90 1.00
N ILE A 66 -3.44 3.49 1.12
CA ILE A 66 -2.94 2.24 0.55
C ILE A 66 -3.72 1.05 1.12
N VAL A 67 -3.89 0.98 2.44
CA VAL A 67 -4.68 -0.08 3.10
C VAL A 67 -6.13 -0.05 2.64
N ALA A 68 -6.77 1.12 2.57
CA ALA A 68 -8.14 1.26 2.10
C ALA A 68 -8.31 0.76 0.65
N ILE A 69 -7.39 1.14 -0.24
CA ILE A 69 -7.35 0.69 -1.64
C ILE A 69 -7.13 -0.81 -1.72
N LEU A 70 -6.24 -1.36 -0.89
CA LEU A 70 -6.06 -2.79 -0.78
C LEU A 70 -7.40 -3.42 -0.42
N TYR A 71 -7.99 -3.14 0.73
CA TYR A 71 -9.19 -3.84 1.22
C TYR A 71 -10.44 -3.66 0.34
N THR A 72 -10.69 -2.45 -0.16
CA THR A 72 -11.88 -2.15 -0.98
C THR A 72 -11.70 -2.54 -2.45
N GLY A 73 -10.55 -2.22 -3.04
CA GLY A 73 -10.30 -2.36 -4.47
C GLY A 73 -9.95 -3.77 -4.91
N LEU A 74 -9.20 -4.50 -4.09
CA LEU A 74 -8.82 -5.90 -4.38
C LEU A 74 -9.78 -6.92 -3.75
N GLY A 75 -10.76 -6.48 -2.93
CA GLY A 75 -11.53 -7.39 -2.07
C GLY A 75 -12.40 -8.33 -2.87
N SER A 76 -13.07 -7.79 -3.89
CA SER A 76 -13.85 -8.56 -4.85
C SER A 76 -12.98 -9.50 -5.68
N ALA A 77 -11.81 -9.05 -6.14
CA ALA A 77 -10.89 -9.86 -6.94
C ALA A 77 -10.31 -11.04 -6.16
N ILE A 78 -9.98 -10.84 -4.87
CA ILE A 78 -9.50 -11.90 -3.98
C ILE A 78 -10.60 -12.92 -3.70
N ASN A 79 -11.84 -12.46 -3.46
CA ASN A 79 -12.97 -13.36 -3.21
C ASN A 79 -13.36 -14.18 -4.46
N ALA A 80 -13.07 -13.67 -5.66
CA ALA A 80 -13.27 -14.39 -6.92
C ALA A 80 -12.14 -15.38 -7.25
N ALA A 81 -11.00 -15.31 -6.53
CA ALA A 81 -9.87 -16.21 -6.75
C ALA A 81 -10.07 -17.57 -6.04
N PRO A 82 -9.39 -18.65 -6.49
CA PRO A 82 -9.42 -19.94 -5.82
C PRO A 82 -9.05 -19.85 -4.33
N ALA A 83 -9.73 -20.63 -3.49
CA ALA A 83 -9.59 -20.58 -2.02
C ALA A 83 -8.14 -20.55 -1.48
N PRO A 84 -7.16 -21.31 -2.04
CA PRO A 84 -5.76 -21.25 -1.57
C PRO A 84 -5.08 -19.91 -1.86
N ILE A 85 -5.41 -19.30 -3.01
CA ILE A 85 -4.88 -17.99 -3.43
C ILE A 85 -5.54 -16.90 -2.59
N ALA A 86 -6.87 -16.96 -2.43
CA ALA A 86 -7.62 -16.02 -1.62
C ALA A 86 -7.12 -15.98 -0.17
N LYS A 87 -6.85 -17.15 0.43
CA LYS A 87 -6.30 -17.25 1.79
C LYS A 87 -4.92 -16.60 1.91
N SER A 88 -4.03 -16.88 0.96
CA SER A 88 -2.67 -16.30 0.93
C SER A 88 -2.72 -14.78 0.79
N LEU A 89 -3.56 -14.26 -0.10
CA LEU A 89 -3.70 -12.83 -0.34
C LEU A 89 -4.35 -12.10 0.85
N ASN A 90 -5.32 -12.72 1.53
CA ASN A 90 -5.88 -12.17 2.77
C ASN A 90 -4.85 -12.14 3.90
N THR A 91 -3.98 -13.15 3.99
CA THR A 91 -2.89 -13.16 4.96
C THR A 91 -1.87 -12.05 4.66
N MET A 92 -1.50 -11.86 3.39
CA MET A 92 -0.60 -10.77 3.00
C MET A 92 -1.20 -9.38 3.26
N ARG A 93 -2.51 -9.19 3.05
CA ARG A 93 -3.18 -7.93 3.41
C ARG A 93 -3.17 -7.66 4.90
N LEU A 94 -3.41 -8.69 5.69
CA LEU A 94 -3.37 -8.58 7.15
C LEU A 94 -1.97 -8.18 7.62
N PHE A 95 -0.92 -8.72 6.99
CA PHE A 95 0.47 -8.35 7.26
C PHE A 95 0.80 -6.90 6.86
N ILE A 96 0.10 -6.31 5.90
CA ILE A 96 0.29 -4.90 5.52
C ILE A 96 -0.47 -3.97 6.46
N LEU A 97 -1.54 -4.46 7.08
CA LEU A 97 -2.37 -3.68 8.00
C LEU A 97 -1.78 -3.61 9.41
N ILE A 98 -0.94 -4.58 9.80
CA ILE A 98 -0.34 -4.71 11.14
C ILE A 98 1.15 -4.37 11.07
#